data_AF-A0A3M1UHT0-F1
#
_entry.id   AF-A0A3M1UHT0-F1
#
_cell.length_a   1.000
_cell.length_b   1.000
_cell.length_c   1.000
_cell.angle_alpha   90.00
_cell.angle_beta   90.00
_cell.angle_gamma   90.00
#
_symmetry.space_group_name_H-M   'P 1'
#
loop_
_entity.id
_entity.type
_entity.pdbx_description
1 polymer ?
#
loop_
_entity_poly.entity_id
_entity_poly.type
_entity_poly.pdbx_seq_one_letter_code
_entity_poly.pdbx_strand_id
1 'polypeptide(L)' 'MDQVIDLLCARGCRAVTACIDLLEQGVEETAWAHLDASERARLLEELRAIMAVYGGRCRVDS' A
#
# COMPACT_ATOMS: atom_id res chain seq x y z
N MET A 1 -4.19 11.15 -22.20
CA MET A 1 -3.15 10.15 -21.89
C MET A 1 -2.82 10.22 -20.41
N ASP A 2 -2.50 11.41 -19.89
CA ASP A 2 -2.33 11.68 -18.46
C ASP A 2 -3.47 11.15 -17.57
N GLN A 3 -4.74 11.39 -17.91
CA GLN A 3 -5.88 10.90 -17.12
C GLN A 3 -5.92 9.37 -16.96
N VAL A 4 -5.46 8.61 -17.96
CA VAL A 4 -5.41 7.15 -17.90
C VAL A 4 -4.26 6.71 -16.99
N ILE A 5 -3.13 7.43 -17.02
CA ILE A 5 -1.98 7.19 -16.16
C ILE A 5 -2.34 7.48 -14.70
N ASP A 6 -2.99 8.61 -14.42
CA ASP A 6 -3.44 8.98 -13.08
C ASP A 6 -4.44 7.96 -12.51
N LEU A 7 -5.37 7.48 -13.33
CA LEU A 7 -6.32 6.44 -12.94
C LEU A 7 -5.61 5.14 -12.53
N LEU A 8 -4.60 4.72 -13.31
CA LEU A 8 -3.82 3.51 -13.02
C LEU A 8 -2.94 3.68 -11.78
N CYS A 9 -2.30 4.84 -11.62
CA CYS A 9 -1.54 5.18 -10.41
C CYS A 9 -2.43 5.20 -9.17
N ALA A 10 -3.60 5.82 -9.23
CA ALA A 10 -4.56 5.86 -8.12
C ALA A 10 -5.07 4.47 -7.72
N ARG A 11 -5.23 3.55 -8.69
CA ARG A 11 -5.58 2.15 -8.41
C ARG A 11 -4.46 1.44 -7.65
N GLY A 12 -3.21 1.61 -8.07
CA GLY A 12 -2.04 1.06 -7.37
C GLY A 12 -1.91 1.63 -5.96
N CYS A 13 -1.99 2.96 -5.80
CA CYS A 13 -1.93 3.61 -4.49
C CYS A 13 -3.00 3.05 -3.55
N ARG A 14 -4.27 2.97 -3.99
CA ARG A 14 -5.37 2.43 -3.17
C ARG A 14 -5.15 0.98 -2.75
N ALA A 15 -4.65 0.14 -3.66
CA ALA A 15 -4.37 -1.26 -3.34
C ALA A 15 -3.29 -1.38 -2.26
N VAL A 16 -2.20 -0.62 -2.38
CA VAL A 16 -1.12 -0.63 -1.39
C VAL A 16 -1.57 -0.07 -0.04
N THR A 17 -2.35 1.02 -0.04
CA THR A 17 -2.95 1.56 1.19
C THR A 17 -3.85 0.53 1.88
N ALA A 18 -4.69 -0.19 1.13
CA ALA A 18 -5.52 -1.23 1.71
C ALA A 18 -4.69 -2.36 2.34
N CYS A 19 -3.56 -2.76 1.74
CA CYS A 19 -2.65 -3.74 2.34
C CYS A 19 -2.03 -3.21 3.65
N ILE A 20 -1.63 -1.93 3.67
CA ILE A 20 -1.12 -1.27 4.89
C ILE A 20 -2.19 -1.31 5.99
N ASP A 21 -3.43 -0.93 5.69
CA ASP A 21 -4.53 -0.96 6.66
C ASP A 21 -4.78 -2.36 7.23
N LEU A 22 -4.73 -3.40 6.39
CA LEU A 22 -4.89 -4.79 6.83
C LEU A 22 -3.74 -5.25 7.74
N LEU A 23 -2.50 -4.89 7.39
CA LEU A 23 -1.33 -5.20 8.21
C LEU A 23 -1.38 -4.47 9.57
N GLU A 24 -1.83 -3.22 9.62
CA GLU A 24 -1.99 -2.45 10.87
C GLU A 24 -3.07 -3.02 11.78
N GLN A 25 -4.16 -3.54 11.19
CA GLN A 25 -5.23 -4.19 11.93
C GLN A 25 -4.86 -5.61 12.39
N GLY A 26 -3.69 -6.12 11.99
CA GLY A 26 -3.27 -7.48 12.27
C GLY A 26 -4.11 -8.53 11.54
N VAL A 27 -4.77 -8.16 10.44
CA VAL A 27 -5.58 -9.08 9.65
C VAL A 27 -4.68 -10.08 8.94
N GLU A 28 -4.99 -11.35 9.11
CA GLU A 28 -4.32 -12.43 8.38
C GLU A 28 -4.86 -12.50 6.95
N GLU A 29 -3.97 -12.40 5.98
CA GLU A 29 -4.29 -12.50 4.56
C GLU A 29 -3.38 -13.56 3.93
N THR A 30 -3.85 -14.24 2.89
CA THR A 30 -3.13 -15.34 2.23
C THR A 30 -1.74 -14.91 1.76
N ALA A 31 -1.57 -13.67 1.29
CA ALA A 31 -0.30 -13.15 0.79
C ALA A 31 0.79 -13.01 1.87
N TRP A 32 0.43 -12.87 3.15
CA TRP A 32 1.38 -12.77 4.26
C TRP A 32 1.09 -13.75 5.41
N ALA A 33 0.24 -14.74 5.18
CA ALA A 33 -0.06 -15.78 6.15
C ALA A 33 1.19 -16.57 6.56
N HIS A 34 2.15 -16.71 5.65
CA HIS A 34 3.43 -17.38 5.88
C HIS A 34 4.45 -16.54 6.68
N LEU A 35 4.17 -15.25 6.88
CA LEU A 35 5.06 -14.34 7.61
C LEU A 35 4.75 -14.36 9.11
N ASP A 36 5.78 -14.34 9.94
CA ASP A 36 5.67 -14.12 11.38
C ASP A 36 5.40 -12.65 11.73
N ALA A 37 5.10 -12.36 13.00
CA ALA A 37 4.75 -11.00 13.45
C ALA A 37 5.84 -9.95 13.17
N SER A 38 7.12 -10.33 13.27
CA SER A 38 8.26 -9.45 13.00
C SER A 38 8.40 -9.19 11.50
N GLU A 39 8.17 -10.21 10.68
CA GLU A 39 8.18 -10.10 9.23
C GLU A 39 7.01 -9.25 8.72
N ARG A 40 5.81 -9.41 9.29
CA ARG A 40 4.64 -8.56 8.99
C ARG A 40 4.89 -7.10 9.39
N ALA A 41 5.52 -6.86 10.53
CA ALA A 41 5.90 -5.51 10.95
C ALA A 41 6.90 -4.88 9.97
N ARG A 42 7.93 -5.64 9.55
CA ARG A 42 8.90 -5.17 8.56
C ARG A 42 8.24 -4.88 7.21
N LEU A 43 7.34 -5.75 6.76
CA LEU A 43 6.57 -5.52 5.53
C LEU A 43 5.78 -4.21 5.60
N LEU A 44 5.10 -3.96 6.73
CA LEU A 44 4.37 -2.72 6.96
C LEU A 44 5.27 -1.48 6.89
N GLU A 45 6.46 -1.53 7.51
CA GLU A 45 7.43 -0.43 7.45
C GLU A 45 7.90 -0.15 6.02
N GLU A 46 8.22 -1.18 5.25
CA GLU A 46 8.67 -1.05 3.86
C GLU A 46 7.56 -0.46 2.97
N LEU A 47 6.32 -0.93 3.11
CA LEU A 47 5.18 -0.39 2.35
C LEU A 47 4.94 1.08 2.67
N ARG A 48 5.06 1.48 3.95
CA ARG A 48 4.96 2.88 4.37
C ARG A 48 6.09 3.73 3.80
N ALA A 49 7.33 3.23 3.81
CA ALA A 49 8.48 3.93 3.24
C ALA A 49 8.31 4.16 1.73
N ILE A 50 7.86 3.13 0.99
CA ILE A 50 7.54 3.24 -0.43
C ILE A 50 6.43 4.29 -0.64
N MET A 51 5.34 4.22 0.12
CA MET A 51 4.23 5.16 -0.01
C MET A 51 4.60 6.59 0.38
N ALA A 52 5.54 6.80 1.30
CA ALA A 52 6.04 8.14 1.62
C ALA A 52 6.72 8.80 0.42
N VAL A 53 7.44 8.04 -0.41
CA VAL A 53 8.04 8.51 -1.68
C VAL A 53 6.97 8.83 -2.73
N TYR A 54 5.82 8.15 -2.66
CA TYR A 54 4.66 8.37 -3.54
C TYR A 54 3.67 9.42 -3.01
N GLY A 55 3.77 9.87 -1.76
CA GLY A 55 2.80 10.74 -1.07
C GLY A 55 2.51 12.09 -1.73
N GLY A 56 3.30 12.52 -2.71
CA GLY A 56 3.01 13.71 -3.55
C GLY A 56 2.28 13.42 -4.87
N ARG A 57 2.25 12.17 -5.34
CA ARG A 57 1.72 11.77 -6.66
C ARG A 57 0.40 11.01 -6.61
N CYS A 58 0.03 10.45 -5.47
CA CYS A 58 -1.30 9.85 -5.28
C CYS A 58 -2.40 10.91 -5.03
N ARG A 59 -2.22 12.17 -5.46
CA ARG A 59 -3.32 13.14 -5.49
C ARG A 59 -4.34 12.62 -6.49
N VAL A 60 -5.35 11.94 -5.98
CA VAL A 60 -6.69 11.97 -6.56
C VAL A 60 -7.10 13.44 -6.51
N ASP A 61 -6.70 14.20 -7.53
CA ASP A 61 -7.38 15.44 -7.86
C ASP A 61 -8.76 15.02 -8.37
N SER A 62 -9.78 15.34 -7.58
CA SER A 62 -11.20 15.28 -7.98
C SER A 62 -11.60 16.60 -8.60
#